data_AF-A0A417R9G7-F1
#
_entry.id   AF-A0A417R9G7-F1
#
_cell.length_a   1.000
_cell.length_b   1.000
_cell.length_c   1.000
_cell.angle_alpha   90.00
_cell.angle_beta   90.00
_cell.angle_gamma   90.00
#
_symmetry.space_group_name_H-M   'P 1'
#
loop_
_entity.id
_entity.type
_entity.pdbx_description
1 polymer ?
#
loop_
_entity_poly.entity_id
_entity_poly.type
_entity_poly.pdbx_seq_one_letter_code
_entity_poly.pdbx_strand_id
1 'polypeptide(L)'
;MTKQYLLGIDIGTSACKVALFGKDGKVEATVSEGYPVYYPHPGWAEQNPDEWWEAVCKAIWTVISSSGVSPDDIAGIGIDGQSWSAIAIDEEVKKYVMQKIMVAGSNGKAK
;
A
#
# COMPACT_ATOMS: atom_id res chain seq x y z
N MET A 1 -9.47 -21.85 17.68
CA MET A 1 -9.29 -22.12 16.23
C MET A 1 -7.85 -21.83 15.88
N THR A 2 -7.26 -22.60 14.98
CA THR A 2 -5.85 -22.42 14.58
C THR A 2 -5.80 -21.32 13.53
N LYS A 3 -5.03 -20.25 13.75
CA LYS A 3 -4.84 -19.22 12.73
C LYS A 3 -4.06 -19.79 11.56
N GLN A 4 -4.60 -19.75 10.33
CA GLN A 4 -4.06 -20.45 9.16
C GLN A 4 -3.54 -19.54 8.04
N TYR A 5 -3.77 -18.23 8.12
CA TYR A 5 -3.48 -17.31 7.02
C TYR A 5 -2.50 -16.20 7.43
N LEU A 6 -1.77 -15.69 6.46
CA LEU A 6 -0.94 -14.49 6.57
C LEU A 6 -1.42 -13.45 5.55
N LEU A 7 -1.38 -12.18 5.93
CA LEU A 7 -1.73 -11.08 5.03
C LEU A 7 -0.46 -10.31 4.65
N GLY A 8 -0.18 -10.20 3.36
CA GLY A 8 0.89 -9.34 2.84
C GLY A 8 0.31 -8.06 2.26
N ILE A 9 0.89 -6.91 2.59
CA ILE A 9 0.54 -5.59 2.05
C ILE A 9 1.81 -5.04 1.38
N ASP A 10 1.73 -4.70 0.10
CA ASP A 10 2.81 -4.11 -0.70
C ASP A 10 2.33 -2.75 -1.22
N ILE A 11 2.83 -1.67 -0.60
CA ILE A 11 2.49 -0.29 -0.96
C ILE A 11 3.47 0.20 -2.03
N GLY A 12 3.12 0.00 -3.30
CA GLY A 12 3.92 0.41 -4.45
C GLY A 12 3.78 1.90 -4.79
N THR A 13 4.37 2.32 -5.90
CA THR A 13 4.32 3.73 -6.32
C THR A 13 2.97 4.12 -6.92
N SER A 14 2.25 3.24 -7.60
CA SER A 14 0.95 3.58 -8.24
C SER A 14 -0.21 2.70 -7.79
N ALA A 15 0.06 1.71 -6.96
CA ALA A 15 -0.96 0.81 -6.43
C ALA A 15 -0.47 0.10 -5.16
N CYS A 16 -1.42 -0.21 -4.29
CA CYS A 16 -1.25 -1.12 -3.17
C CYS A 16 -1.74 -2.51 -3.58
N LYS A 17 -0.93 -3.52 -3.33
CA LYS A 17 -1.31 -4.93 -3.49
C LYS A 17 -1.48 -5.56 -2.14
N VAL A 18 -2.55 -6.34 -1.98
CA VAL A 18 -2.77 -7.15 -0.78
C VAL A 18 -2.95 -8.59 -1.21
N ALA A 19 -2.22 -9.48 -0.55
CA ALA A 19 -2.27 -10.91 -0.81
C ALA A 19 -2.53 -11.68 0.48
N LEU A 20 -3.43 -12.65 0.42
CA LEU A 20 -3.70 -13.60 1.48
C LEU A 20 -2.93 -14.89 1.16
N PHE A 21 -2.14 -15.35 2.12
CA PHE A 21 -1.32 -16.55 1.99
C PHE A 21 -1.79 -17.63 2.97
N GLY A 22 -1.86 -18.87 2.50
CA GLY A 22 -1.92 -20.04 3.36
C GLY A 22 -0.59 -20.29 4.07
N LYS A 23 -0.59 -21.12 5.11
CA LYS A 23 0.63 -21.52 5.86
C LYS A 23 1.67 -22.26 5.03
N ASP A 24 1.27 -22.84 3.91
CA ASP A 24 2.15 -23.47 2.93
C ASP A 24 2.82 -22.46 1.99
N GLY A 25 2.53 -21.16 2.15
CA GLY A 25 3.04 -20.08 1.31
C GLY A 25 2.24 -19.89 0.01
N LYS A 26 1.15 -20.64 -0.19
CA LYS A 26 0.30 -20.50 -1.37
C LYS A 26 -0.53 -19.21 -1.28
N VAL A 27 -0.64 -18.51 -2.41
CA VAL A 27 -1.52 -17.35 -2.53
C VAL A 27 -2.96 -17.83 -2.71
N GLU A 28 -3.83 -17.44 -1.78
CA GLU A 28 -5.24 -17.82 -1.79
C GLU A 28 -6.14 -16.73 -2.40
N ALA A 29 -5.76 -15.47 -2.21
CA ALA A 29 -6.44 -14.34 -2.82
C ALA A 29 -5.50 -13.15 -2.97
N THR A 30 -5.75 -12.31 -3.97
CA THR A 30 -5.01 -11.06 -4.18
C THR A 30 -5.93 -9.96 -4.65
N VAL A 31 -5.68 -8.75 -4.18
CA VAL A 31 -6.32 -7.53 -4.65
C VAL A 31 -5.25 -6.48 -4.95
N SER A 32 -5.50 -5.64 -5.95
CA SER A 32 -4.67 -4.46 -6.23
C SER A 32 -5.58 -3.25 -6.35
N GLU A 33 -5.29 -2.21 -5.58
CA GLU A 33 -6.00 -0.94 -5.60
C GLU A 33 -5.03 0.16 -6.03
N GLY A 34 -5.37 0.85 -7.12
CA GLY A 34 -4.58 1.95 -7.64
C GLY A 34 -4.85 3.27 -6.92
N TYR A 35 -3.86 4.15 -6.92
CA TYR A 35 -3.98 5.54 -6.46
C TYR A 35 -3.17 6.45 -7.39
N PRO A 36 -3.51 7.74 -7.47
CA PRO A 36 -2.84 8.65 -8.38
C PRO A 36 -1.39 8.91 -7.98
N VAL A 37 -0.60 9.26 -8.99
CA VAL A 37 0.70 9.91 -8.83
C VAL A 37 0.63 11.23 -9.57
N TYR A 38 0.90 12.31 -8.86
CA TYR A 38 0.81 13.67 -9.39
C TYR A 38 2.17 14.12 -9.92
N TYR A 39 2.15 14.80 -11.06
CA TYR A 39 3.34 15.33 -11.71
C TYR A 39 3.18 16.84 -11.92
N PRO A 40 3.20 17.67 -10.85
CA PRO A 40 2.91 19.10 -10.94
C PRO A 40 3.99 19.87 -11.72
N HIS A 41 5.22 19.36 -11.73
CA HIS A 41 6.36 19.93 -12.44
C HIS A 41 7.23 18.84 -13.08
N PRO A 42 8.01 19.15 -14.13
CA PRO A 42 8.97 18.22 -14.70
C PRO A 42 9.94 17.66 -13.64
N GLY A 43 10.07 16.33 -13.59
CA GLY A 43 10.94 15.64 -12.62
C GLY A 43 10.39 15.53 -11.20
N TRP A 44 9.13 15.93 -10.94
CA TRP A 44 8.50 15.80 -9.63
C TRP A 44 7.48 14.69 -9.66
N ALA A 45 7.43 13.87 -8.62
CA ALA A 45 6.34 12.93 -8.37
C ALA A 45 5.81 13.19 -6.94
N GLU A 46 4.54 13.51 -6.83
CA GLU A 46 3.88 13.77 -5.56
C GLU A 46 2.74 12.78 -5.37
N GLN A 47 2.50 12.39 -4.12
CA GLN A 47 1.42 11.48 -3.76
C GLN A 47 0.77 11.94 -2.48
N ASN A 48 -0.53 11.67 -2.33
CA ASN A 48 -1.23 11.92 -1.08
C ASN A 48 -1.18 10.65 -0.20
N PRO A 49 -0.58 10.69 1.00
CA PRO A 49 -0.60 9.56 1.94
C PRO A 49 -2.00 9.07 2.30
N ASP A 50 -3.01 9.95 2.30
CA ASP A 50 -4.39 9.56 2.60
C ASP A 50 -4.95 8.63 1.50
N GLU A 51 -4.60 8.86 0.24
CA GLU A 51 -5.03 8.01 -0.89
C GLU A 51 -4.37 6.62 -0.84
N TRP A 52 -3.15 6.53 -0.30
CA TRP A 52 -2.53 5.23 -0.02
C TRP A 52 -3.29 4.48 1.06
N TRP A 53 -3.62 5.17 2.14
CA TRP A 53 -4.33 4.57 3.27
C TRP A 53 -5.72 4.08 2.86
N GLU A 54 -6.46 4.89 2.11
CA GLU A 54 -7.75 4.50 1.53
C GLU A 54 -7.62 3.25 0.66
N ALA A 55 -6.62 3.20 -0.22
CA ALA A 55 -6.37 2.04 -1.07
C ALA A 55 -5.98 0.78 -0.27
N VAL A 56 -5.15 0.92 0.77
CA VAL A 56 -4.79 -0.18 1.68
C VAL A 56 -6.04 -0.72 2.38
N CYS A 57 -6.84 0.14 3.00
CA CYS A 57 -8.07 -0.27 3.68
C CYS A 57 -9.04 -0.98 2.72
N LYS A 58 -9.23 -0.41 1.53
CA LYS A 58 -10.10 -0.99 0.50
C LYS A 58 -9.58 -2.35 0.02
N ALA A 59 -8.28 -2.48 -0.24
CA ALA A 59 -7.68 -3.72 -0.70
C ALA A 59 -7.77 -4.83 0.36
N ILE A 60 -7.51 -4.51 1.63
CA ILE A 60 -7.66 -5.45 2.75
C ILE A 60 -9.11 -5.91 2.89
N TRP A 61 -10.06 -4.97 2.88
CA TRP A 61 -11.48 -5.31 2.99
C TRP A 61 -11.93 -6.20 1.83
N THR A 62 -11.49 -5.87 0.61
CA THR A 62 -11.85 -6.61 -0.60
C THR A 62 -11.25 -8.01 -0.61
N VAL A 63 -9.97 -8.19 -0.22
CA VAL A 63 -9.33 -9.53 -0.23
C VAL A 63 -9.94 -10.45 0.83
N ILE A 64 -10.28 -9.92 2.01
CA ILE A 64 -10.93 -10.70 3.08
C ILE A 64 -12.36 -11.07 2.67
N SER A 65 -13.16 -10.09 2.22
CA SER A 65 -14.56 -10.35 1.85
C SER A 65 -14.71 -11.28 0.65
N SER A 66 -13.81 -11.20 -0.34
CA SER A 66 -13.85 -12.06 -1.53
C SER A 66 -13.28 -13.47 -1.32
N SER A 67 -12.38 -13.67 -0.35
CA SER A 67 -11.79 -14.99 -0.05
C SER A 67 -12.68 -15.87 0.83
N GLY A 68 -13.63 -15.28 1.56
CA GLY A 68 -14.46 -15.98 2.54
C GLY A 68 -13.71 -16.39 3.82
N VAL A 69 -12.46 -15.92 3.98
CA VAL A 69 -11.66 -16.16 5.18
C VAL A 69 -12.09 -15.24 6.31
N SER A 70 -12.19 -15.79 7.53
CA SER A 70 -12.47 -14.99 8.72
C SER A 70 -11.24 -14.13 9.07
N PRO A 71 -11.41 -12.83 9.40
CA PRO A 71 -10.33 -12.01 9.93
C PRO A 71 -9.62 -12.64 11.15
N ASP A 72 -10.35 -13.39 11.98
CA ASP A 72 -9.81 -14.06 13.17
C ASP A 72 -8.78 -15.15 12.84
N ASP A 73 -8.79 -15.68 11.61
CA ASP A 73 -7.88 -16.72 11.14
C ASP A 73 -6.55 -16.15 10.61
N ILE A 74 -6.40 -14.83 10.55
CA ILE A 74 -5.16 -14.16 10.14
C ILE A 74 -4.16 -14.15 11.32
N ALA A 75 -3.06 -14.88 11.12
CA ALA A 75 -1.99 -15.07 12.09
C ALA A 75 -1.06 -13.88 12.22
N GLY A 76 -0.86 -13.13 11.12
CA GLY A 76 0.05 -11.99 11.08
C GLY A 76 -0.06 -11.22 9.79
N ILE A 77 0.50 -10.01 9.81
CA ILE A 77 0.52 -9.07 8.69
C ILE A 77 1.97 -8.72 8.39
N GLY A 78 2.38 -8.90 7.14
CA GLY A 78 3.64 -8.40 6.60
C GLY A 78 3.39 -7.15 5.77
N ILE A 79 4.23 -6.15 5.92
CA ILE A 79 4.12 -4.86 5.21
C ILE A 79 5.43 -4.60 4.47
N ASP A 80 5.31 -4.34 3.18
CA ASP A 80 6.36 -3.81 2.30
C ASP A 80 5.88 -2.48 1.71
N GLY A 81 6.82 -1.62 1.35
CA GLY A 81 6.49 -0.28 0.86
C GLY A 81 7.59 0.33 0.02
N GLN A 82 7.18 1.28 -0.81
CA GLN A 82 8.11 1.98 -1.69
C GLN A 82 9.25 2.67 -0.93
N SER A 83 10.47 2.47 -1.43
CA SER A 83 11.67 3.13 -0.91
C SER A 83 11.71 4.61 -1.28
N TRP A 84 12.57 5.39 -0.60
CA TRP A 84 12.84 6.82 -0.89
C TRP A 84 11.67 7.79 -0.70
N SER A 85 10.62 7.29 -0.07
CA SER A 85 9.42 8.02 0.28
C SER A 85 9.59 8.77 1.60
N ALA A 86 9.22 10.05 1.66
CA ALA A 86 9.23 10.85 2.88
C ALA A 86 7.89 11.56 3.09
N ILE A 87 7.24 11.29 4.23
CA ILE A 87 6.02 11.98 4.65
C ILE A 87 6.37 12.82 5.86
N ALA A 88 6.18 14.14 5.76
CA ALA A 88 6.29 15.01 6.92
C ALA A 88 4.99 14.91 7.73
N ILE A 89 5.14 14.64 9.03
CA ILE A 89 4.04 14.52 9.99
C ILE A 89 4.24 15.54 11.11
N ASP A 90 3.13 16.04 11.66
CA ASP A 90 3.17 16.80 12.91
C ASP A 90 3.30 15.87 14.13
N GLU A 91 3.62 16.45 15.29
CA GLU A 91 3.77 15.70 16.55
C GLU A 91 2.49 14.99 16.98
N GLU A 92 1.32 15.53 16.59
CA GLU A 92 0.03 14.97 16.94
C GLU A 92 -0.45 13.87 15.98
N VAL A 93 0.28 13.61 14.89
CA VAL A 93 -0.09 12.69 13.79
C VAL A 93 -1.49 13.03 13.24
N LYS A 94 -1.86 14.31 13.24
CA LYS A 94 -3.18 14.78 12.79
C LYS A 94 -3.15 15.34 11.37
N LYS A 95 -1.98 15.75 10.89
CA LYS A 95 -1.81 16.30 9.54
C LYS A 95 -0.63 15.67 8.85
N TYR A 96 -0.91 15.13 7.66
CA TYR A 96 0.11 14.77 6.69
C TYR A 96 0.37 16.00 5.81
N VAL A 97 1.63 16.28 5.54
CA VAL A 97 1.97 17.09 4.37
C VAL A 97 2.02 16.14 3.18
N MET A 98 1.45 16.58 2.04
CA MET A 98 1.55 15.87 0.77
C MET A 98 2.97 15.32 0.58
N GLN A 99 3.03 14.03 0.25
CA GLN A 99 4.30 13.39 0.05
C GLN A 99 4.92 13.95 -1.24
N LYS A 100 6.16 14.41 -1.12
CA LYS A 100 6.91 14.97 -2.22
C LYS A 100 8.16 14.15 -2.48
N ILE A 101 8.13 13.36 -3.53
CA ILE A 101 9.31 12.64 -4.02
C ILE A 101 9.90 13.45 -5.17
N MET A 102 11.10 14.01 -4.97
CA MET A 102 11.90 14.49 -6.09
C MET A 102 12.52 13.29 -6.79
N VAL A 103 11.90 12.83 -7.88
CA VAL A 103 12.49 11.82 -8.74
C VAL A 103 13.50 12.53 -9.63
N ALA A 104 14.77 12.55 -9.21
CA ALA A 104 15.88 12.99 -10.05
C ALA A 104 16.11 11.99 -11.21
N GLY A 105 15.18 11.94 -12.16
CA GLY A 105 15.36 11.29 -13.44
C GLY A 105 16.02 12.26 -14.40
N SER A 106 17.14 11.87 -15.01
CA SER A 106 17.95 12.69 -15.93
C SER A 106 17.19 13.30 -17.12
N ASN A 107 15.93 12.89 -17.35
CA ASN A 107 15.14 13.23 -18.54
C ASN A 107 13.74 13.84 -18.22
N GLY A 108 13.48 14.27 -16.98
CA GLY A 108 12.24 14.99 -16.63
C GLY A 108 10.93 14.18 -16.71
N LYS A 109 11.02 12.87 -16.94
CA LYS A 109 9.90 11.93 -16.90
C LYS A 109 10.08 11.01 -15.70
N ALA A 110 9.07 10.92 -14.85
CA ALA A 110 8.98 9.84 -13.89
C ALA A 110 8.88 8.51 -14.66
N LYS A 111 9.63 7.51 -14.22
CA LYS A 111 9.50 6.15 -14.74
C LYS A 111 8.33 5.45 -14.09
#